data_AF-A0AA85BAI4-F1
#
_entry.id   AF-A0AA85BAI4-F1
#
_cell.length_a   1.000
_cell.length_b   1.000
_cell.length_c   1.000
_cell.angle_alpha   90.00
_cell.angle_beta   90.00
_cell.angle_gamma   90.00
#
_symmetry.space_group_name_H-M   'P 1'
#
loop_
_entity.id
_entity.type
_entity.pdbx_description
1 polymer ?
#
loop_
_entity_poly.entity_id
_entity_poly.type
_entity_poly.pdbx_seq_one_letter_code
_entity_poly.pdbx_strand_id
1 'polypeptide(L)'
;MVKCNTEPIYFAIDWFMCLYTRNLPWSTVLRIWDMFFFEGVKVLFRIALSIFQLLLGDSNSRRRLNSMDKLMESLRNLPKNIVGEHVLINHSFRYTFITKQELVKLYRTQLKSIELISSSSS
;
A
#
# COMPACT_ATOMS: atom_id res chain seq x y z
N MET A 1 -13.48 -12.23 -30.43
CA MET A 1 -13.40 -11.29 -29.28
C MET A 1 -12.96 -12.08 -28.06
N VAL A 2 -11.65 -12.13 -27.81
CA VAL A 2 -11.09 -12.77 -26.62
C VAL A 2 -11.42 -11.86 -25.44
N LYS A 3 -12.37 -12.27 -24.58
CA LYS A 3 -12.49 -11.68 -23.24
C LYS A 3 -11.18 -11.99 -22.54
N CYS A 4 -10.37 -10.98 -22.22
CA CYS A 4 -9.23 -11.15 -21.34
C CYS A 4 -9.76 -11.55 -19.96
N ASN A 5 -9.97 -12.86 -19.76
CA ASN A 5 -10.25 -13.47 -18.47
C ASN A 5 -8.95 -13.50 -17.65
N THR A 6 -8.29 -12.35 -17.52
CA THR A 6 -7.22 -12.15 -16.55
C THR A 6 -7.89 -12.08 -15.19
N GLU A 7 -8.07 -13.25 -14.60
CA GLU A 7 -8.54 -13.35 -13.23
C GLU A 7 -7.62 -12.50 -12.34
N PRO A 8 -8.16 -11.63 -11.49
CA PRO A 8 -7.37 -10.77 -10.60
C PRO A 8 -6.36 -11.53 -9.73
N ILE A 9 -6.52 -12.85 -9.61
CA ILE A 9 -5.63 -13.73 -8.87
C ILE A 9 -4.21 -13.78 -9.46
N TYR A 10 -4.03 -13.59 -10.77
CA TYR A 10 -2.72 -13.74 -11.40
C TYR A 10 -1.71 -12.69 -10.94
N PHE A 11 -2.09 -11.41 -10.86
CA PHE A 11 -1.20 -10.37 -10.35
C PHE A 11 -0.97 -10.53 -8.84
N ALA A 12 -1.96 -11.01 -8.10
CA ALA A 12 -1.85 -11.23 -6.67
C ALA A 12 -0.82 -12.34 -6.37
N ILE A 13 -0.84 -13.45 -7.12
CA ILE A 13 0.15 -14.52 -6.98
C ILE A 13 1.56 -13.97 -7.26
N ASP A 14 1.76 -13.24 -8.35
CA ASP A 14 3.08 -12.67 -8.68
C ASP A 14 3.58 -11.67 -7.63
N TRP A 15 2.69 -10.94 -6.97
CA TRP A 15 3.06 -9.96 -5.95
C TRP A 15 3.33 -10.60 -4.59
N PHE A 16 2.43 -11.46 -4.13
CA PHE A 16 2.50 -12.04 -2.79
C PHE A 16 3.32 -13.32 -2.73
N MET A 17 3.14 -14.26 -3.67
CA MET A 17 3.89 -15.53 -3.65
C MET A 17 5.35 -15.34 -4.08
N CYS A 18 5.60 -14.46 -5.05
CA CYS A 18 6.96 -14.14 -5.47
C CYS A 18 7.56 -12.93 -4.72
N LEU A 19 6.94 -12.47 -3.62
CA LEU A 19 7.42 -11.36 -2.79
C LEU A 19 7.92 -10.16 -3.62
N TYR A 20 7.13 -9.77 -4.62
CA TYR A 20 7.38 -8.64 -5.52
C TYR A 20 8.62 -8.73 -6.44
N THR A 21 9.37 -9.84 -6.43
CA THR A 21 10.62 -10.00 -7.18
C THR A 21 10.49 -9.93 -8.71
N ARG A 22 9.30 -10.21 -9.26
CA ARG A 22 9.10 -10.31 -10.71
C ARG A 22 8.81 -8.99 -11.41
N ASN A 23 8.16 -8.05 -10.72
CA ASN A 23 7.56 -6.87 -11.33
C ASN A 23 8.20 -5.56 -10.87
N LEU A 24 9.08 -5.60 -9.86
CA LEU A 24 9.73 -4.43 -9.29
C LEU A 24 11.26 -4.46 -9.49
N PRO A 25 11.89 -3.28 -9.58
CA PRO A 25 13.35 -3.18 -9.56
C PRO A 25 13.94 -3.82 -8.31
N TRP A 26 15.12 -4.44 -8.44
CA TRP A 26 15.78 -5.14 -7.34
C TRP A 26 16.01 -4.25 -6.11
N SER A 27 16.36 -2.97 -6.30
CA SER A 27 16.56 -2.04 -5.18
C SER A 27 15.27 -1.82 -4.38
N THR A 28 14.12 -1.70 -5.06
CA THR A 28 12.80 -1.61 -4.43
C THR A 28 12.45 -2.91 -3.69
N VAL A 29 12.73 -4.06 -4.30
CA VAL A 29 12.47 -5.38 -3.69
C VAL A 29 13.25 -5.54 -2.38
N LEU A 30 14.54 -5.19 -2.35
CA LEU A 30 15.36 -5.25 -1.15
C LEU A 30 14.78 -4.39 -0.01
N ARG A 31 14.30 -3.17 -0.30
CA ARG A 31 13.65 -2.33 0.72
C ARG A 31 12.34 -2.92 1.24
N ILE A 32 11.54 -3.51 0.35
CA ILE A 32 10.31 -4.21 0.75
C ILE A 32 10.68 -5.37 1.68
N TRP A 33 11.75 -6.09 1.38
CA TRP A 33 12.24 -7.20 2.20
C TRP A 33 12.76 -6.73 3.56
N ASP A 34 13.56 -5.67 3.62
CA ASP A 34 14.02 -5.06 4.88
C ASP A 34 12.82 -4.74 5.79
N MET A 35 11.80 -4.09 5.23
CA MET A 35 10.55 -3.80 5.94
C MET A 35 9.81 -5.08 6.33
N PHE A 36 9.69 -6.06 5.43
CA PHE A 36 8.98 -7.31 5.68
C PHE A 36 9.61 -8.12 6.81
N PHE A 37 10.95 -8.18 6.89
CA PHE A 37 11.62 -8.88 8.00
C PHE A 37 11.47 -8.14 9.33
N PHE A 38 11.36 -6.81 9.33
CA PHE A 38 11.18 -6.02 10.55
C PHE A 38 9.73 -5.98 11.04
N GLU A 39 8.77 -5.80 10.13
CA GLU A 39 7.36 -5.55 10.44
C GLU A 39 6.44 -6.75 10.17
N GLY A 40 6.86 -7.70 9.34
CA GLY A 40 6.10 -8.88 8.93
C GLY A 40 5.20 -8.68 7.70
N VAL A 41 4.28 -9.63 7.49
CA VAL A 41 3.43 -9.75 6.29
C VAL A 41 2.56 -8.53 5.97
N LYS A 42 2.25 -7.69 6.97
CA LYS A 42 1.47 -6.45 6.78
C LYS A 42 2.12 -5.50 5.76
N VAL A 43 3.44 -5.56 5.61
CA VAL A 43 4.19 -4.78 4.62
C VAL A 43 3.78 -5.15 3.19
N LEU A 44 3.57 -6.43 2.90
CA LEU A 44 3.22 -6.86 1.55
C LEU A 44 1.87 -6.27 1.11
N PHE A 45 0.88 -6.26 2.01
CA PHE A 45 -0.42 -5.63 1.74
C PHE A 45 -0.31 -4.11 1.61
N ARG A 46 0.54 -3.49 2.44
CA ARG A 46 0.81 -2.05 2.39
C ARG A 46 1.40 -1.62 1.04
N ILE A 47 2.34 -2.41 0.52
CA ILE A 47 2.95 -2.18 -0.79
C ILE A 47 1.91 -2.36 -1.90
N ALA A 48 1.11 -3.43 -1.88
CA ALA A 48 0.02 -3.63 -2.84
C ALA A 48 -0.92 -2.42 -2.88
N LEU A 49 -1.40 -1.98 -1.71
CA LEU A 49 -2.29 -0.82 -1.60
C LEU A 49 -1.65 0.46 -2.15
N SER A 50 -0.36 0.65 -1.89
CA SER A 50 0.39 1.79 -2.39
C SER A 50 0.47 1.79 -3.91
N ILE A 51 0.71 0.63 -4.52
CA ILE A 51 0.72 0.46 -5.97
C ILE A 51 -0.68 0.80 -6.54
N PHE A 52 -1.75 0.24 -5.96
CA PHE A 52 -3.12 0.54 -6.39
C PHE A 52 -3.43 2.03 -6.32
N GLN A 53 -3.04 2.70 -5.24
CA GLN A 53 -3.33 4.11 -5.03
C GLN A 53 -2.50 5.02 -5.93
N LEU A 54 -1.24 4.69 -6.19
CA LEU A 54 -0.42 5.41 -7.18
C LEU A 54 -0.97 5.23 -8.60
N LEU A 55 -1.62 4.10 -8.90
CA LEU A 55 -2.20 3.82 -10.21
C LEU A 55 -3.60 4.42 -10.41
N LEU A 56 -4.43 4.43 -9.37
CA LEU A 56 -5.87 4.82 -9.43
C LEU A 56 -6.19 6.15 -8.75
N GLY A 57 -5.25 6.71 -8.00
CA GLY A 57 -5.43 7.90 -7.17
C GLY A 57 -5.47 9.21 -7.95
N ASP A 58 -4.89 9.24 -9.15
CA ASP A 58 -4.92 10.41 -10.02
C ASP A 58 -6.16 10.40 -10.95
N SER A 59 -6.84 11.55 -11.04
CA SER A 59 -8.03 11.75 -11.88
C SER A 59 -7.74 11.50 -13.37
N ASN A 60 -6.54 11.83 -13.85
CA ASN A 60 -6.16 11.55 -15.24
C ASN A 60 -5.92 10.05 -15.45
N SER A 61 -5.28 9.40 -14.49
CA SER A 61 -5.05 7.95 -14.49
C SER A 61 -6.37 7.17 -14.47
N ARG A 62 -7.36 7.60 -13.67
CA ARG A 62 -8.70 6.99 -13.65
C ARG A 62 -9.44 7.13 -14.98
N ARG A 63 -9.26 8.24 -15.70
CA ARG A 63 -9.81 8.43 -17.06
C ARG A 63 -9.11 7.56 -18.10
N ARG A 64 -7.78 7.39 -18.00
CA ARG A 64 -7.00 6.49 -18.88
C ARG A 64 -7.38 5.02 -18.67
N LEU A 65 -7.68 4.66 -17.43
CA LEU A 65 -7.97 3.31 -16.95
C LEU A 65 -9.48 3.04 -16.87
N ASN A 66 -10.21 3.45 -17.91
CA ASN A 66 -11.68 3.43 -17.97
C ASN A 66 -12.31 2.04 -18.22
N SER A 67 -11.50 0.99 -18.39
CA SER A 67 -11.97 -0.36 -18.75
C SER A 67 -11.14 -1.41 -18.06
N MET A 68 -11.79 -2.43 -17.47
CA MET A 68 -11.19 -3.52 -16.67
C MET A 68 -9.96 -4.18 -17.30
N ASP A 69 -9.91 -4.30 -18.63
CA ASP A 69 -8.76 -4.87 -19.33
C ASP A 69 -7.48 -4.01 -19.16
N LYS A 70 -7.62 -2.69 -19.19
CA LYS A 70 -6.46 -1.76 -19.11
C LYS A 70 -5.83 -1.72 -17.72
N LEU A 71 -6.64 -1.79 -16.65
CA LEU A 71 -6.13 -1.90 -15.29
C LEU A 71 -5.46 -3.25 -15.06
N MET A 72 -5.99 -4.34 -15.60
CA MET A 72 -5.33 -5.64 -15.48
C MET A 72 -3.99 -5.64 -16.21
N GLU A 73 -3.94 -5.07 -17.40
CA GLU A 73 -2.69 -4.91 -18.16
C GLU A 73 -1.68 -4.02 -17.41
N SER A 74 -2.14 -2.90 -16.84
CA SER A 74 -1.27 -1.99 -16.09
C SER A 74 -0.83 -2.53 -14.73
N LEU A 75 -1.62 -3.39 -14.08
CA LEU A 75 -1.24 -4.08 -12.85
C LEU A 75 -0.23 -5.20 -13.13
N ARG A 76 -0.37 -5.85 -14.29
CA ARG A 76 0.60 -6.85 -14.76
C ARG A 76 1.93 -6.21 -15.15
N ASN A 77 1.88 -5.06 -15.83
CA ASN A 77 3.04 -4.32 -16.30
C ASN A 77 3.10 -2.95 -15.62
N LEU A 78 3.59 -2.95 -14.36
CA LEU A 78 3.62 -1.74 -13.56
C LEU A 78 4.51 -0.66 -14.20
N PRO A 79 4.00 0.57 -14.38
CA PRO A 79 4.78 1.62 -15.02
C PRO A 79 5.96 2.05 -14.14
N LYS A 80 7.10 2.33 -14.77
CA LYS A 80 8.38 2.61 -14.09
C LYS A 80 8.33 3.79 -13.12
N ASN A 81 7.41 4.74 -13.35
CA ASN A 81 7.22 5.92 -12.51
C ASN A 81 6.65 5.60 -11.12
N ILE A 82 5.95 4.47 -10.93
CA ILE A 82 5.37 4.10 -9.63
C ILE A 82 6.18 3.03 -8.88
N VAL A 83 6.98 2.22 -9.59
CA VAL A 83 7.78 1.13 -8.99
C VAL A 83 9.15 1.56 -8.49
N GLY A 84 9.50 2.84 -8.67
CA GLY A 84 10.75 3.40 -8.15
C GLY A 84 10.79 3.32 -6.62
N GLU A 85 11.93 2.88 -6.09
CA GLU A 85 12.15 2.66 -4.65
C GLU A 85 11.66 3.83 -3.80
N HIS A 86 12.17 5.03 -4.07
CA HIS A 86 11.84 6.22 -3.30
C HIS A 86 10.34 6.57 -3.36
N VAL A 87 9.71 6.44 -4.55
CA VAL A 87 8.30 6.77 -4.72
C VAL A 87 7.43 5.77 -3.99
N LEU A 88 7.63 4.48 -4.24
CA LEU A 88 6.78 3.42 -3.70
C LEU A 88 6.94 3.29 -2.18
N ILE A 89 8.18 3.28 -1.69
CA ILE A 89 8.46 3.10 -0.27
C ILE A 89 7.96 4.30 0.53
N ASN A 90 8.23 5.54 0.08
CA ASN A 90 7.70 6.73 0.75
C ASN A 90 6.18 6.78 0.73
N HIS A 91 5.56 6.42 -0.40
CA HIS A 91 4.11 6.35 -0.47
C HIS A 91 3.54 5.28 0.48
N SER A 92 4.24 4.15 0.64
CA SER A 92 3.84 3.08 1.55
C SER A 92 3.82 3.50 3.00
N PHE A 93 4.73 4.38 3.42
CA PHE A 93 4.76 4.88 4.79
C PHE A 93 3.53 5.71 5.17
N ARG A 94 2.77 6.24 4.20
CA ARG A 94 1.48 6.92 4.45
C ARG A 94 0.42 5.97 4.99
N TYR A 95 0.58 4.68 4.72
CA TYR A 95 -0.28 3.61 5.19
C TYR A 95 0.37 2.85 6.36
N THR A 96 1.38 3.43 7.01
CA THR A 96 1.93 2.86 8.25
C THR A 96 0.81 2.78 9.26
N PHE A 97 0.34 1.56 9.50
CA PHE A 97 -0.60 1.26 10.57
C PHE A 97 -0.02 1.83 11.87
N ILE A 98 -0.85 2.58 12.59
CA ILE A 98 -0.61 2.99 13.98
C ILE A 98 -0.01 1.78 14.70
N THR A 99 1.27 1.86 15.07
CA THR A 99 1.91 0.81 15.86
C THR A 99 1.12 0.65 17.16
N LYS A 100 1.15 -0.52 17.81
CA LYS A 100 0.51 -0.68 19.14
C LYS A 100 0.88 0.48 20.08
N GLN A 101 2.12 0.95 20.00
CA GLN A 101 2.63 2.09 20.76
C GLN A 101 1.89 3.40 20.43
N GLU A 102 1.61 3.67 19.16
CA GLU A 102 0.92 4.90 18.74
C GLU A 102 -0.59 4.83 19.03
N LEU A 103 -1.17 3.63 19.01
CA LEU A 103 -2.55 3.40 19.43
C LEU A 103 -2.69 3.69 20.94
N VAL A 104 -1.74 3.18 21.73
CA VAL A 104 -1.69 3.42 23.18
C VAL A 104 -1.46 4.89 23.49
N LYS A 105 -0.59 5.59 22.74
CA LYS A 105 -0.40 7.04 22.91
C LYS A 105 -1.68 7.83 22.61
N LEU A 106 -2.39 7.52 21.53
CA LEU A 106 -3.66 8.16 21.19
C LEU A 106 -4.71 7.93 22.28
N TYR A 107 -4.85 6.68 22.74
CA TYR A 107 -5.78 6.33 23.81
C TYR A 107 -5.46 7.06 25.12
N ARG A 108 -4.17 7.12 25.51
CA ARG A 108 -3.73 7.91 26.69
C ARG A 108 -4.02 9.41 26.55
N THR A 109 -3.85 9.96 25.34
CA THR A 109 -4.11 11.38 25.07
C THR A 109 -5.60 11.69 25.21
N GLN A 110 -6.46 10.80 24.70
CA GLN A 110 -7.92 10.89 24.86
C GLN A 110 -8.36 10.82 26.33
N LEU A 111 -7.79 9.90 27.12
CA LEU A 111 -8.10 9.79 28.55
C LEU A 111 -7.75 11.06 29.32
N LYS A 112 -6.57 11.65 29.07
CA LYS A 112 -6.17 12.92 29.70
C LYS A 112 -7.12 14.07 29.36
N SER A 113 -7.61 14.14 28.12
CA SER A 113 -8.59 15.17 27.77
C SER A 113 -9.94 14.97 28.47
N ILE A 114 -10.36 13.72 28.68
CA ILE A 114 -11.59 13.39 29.40
C ILE A 114 -11.46 13.73 30.90
N GLU A 115 -10.33 13.40 31.51
CA GLU A 115 -10.03 13.75 32.91
C GLU A 115 -10.03 15.28 33.13
N LEU A 116 -9.39 16.04 32.23
CA LEU A 116 -9.38 17.49 32.28
C LEU A 116 -10.79 18.08 32.20
N ILE A 117 -11.64 17.59 31.30
CA ILE A 117 -13.03 18.03 31.16
C ILE A 117 -13.82 17.74 32.45
N SER A 118 -13.63 16.57 33.07
CA SER A 118 -14.29 16.20 34.33
C SER A 118 -13.83 17.06 35.52
N SER A 119 -12.56 17.48 35.54
CA SER A 119 -12.02 18.35 36.59
C SER A 119 -12.42 19.82 36.44
N SER A 120 -12.79 20.26 35.24
CA SER A 120 -13.27 21.62 34.98
C SER A 120 -14.78 21.82 35.18
N SER A 121 -15.50 20.73 35.41
CA SER A 121 -16.97 20.71 35.60
C SER A 121 -17.40 20.40 37.04
N SER A 122 -16.43 20.31 37.97
CA SER A 122 -16.61 20.24 39.43
C SER A 122 -16.06 21.51 40.07
#